data_AF-A0A2C1KCI1-F1
#
_entry.id   AF-A0A2C1KCI1-F1
#
_cell.length_a   1.000
_cell.length_b   1.000
_cell.length_c   1.000
_cell.angle_alpha   90.00
_cell.angle_beta   90.00
_cell.angle_gamma   90.00
#
_symmetry.space_group_name_H-M   'P 1'
#
loop_
_entity.id
_entity.type
_entity.pdbx_description
1 polymer ?
#
loop_
_entity_poly.entity_id
_entity_poly.type
_entity_poly.pdbx_seq_one_letter_code
_entity_poly.pdbx_strand_id
1 'polypeptide(L)'
;MKPFIKSYQYNVIKSDVIGLVNVHESGCSMDVLDSIKQMMRERIYRLFPNLEQNKKALFDPIFYLNDKKEALVYLLRLKIYVIPFGKISEQLFSTLFDNEKSVKLPSIETIDLRDISYFKWQDPAVNKQFIIATMDNELVGIKGIFTWANKGICEVCNRYEQIGVFTIETDTLTKQSHYMCQDNMKCNQNLTSLDSLHRIITSHTDEKKTTMTLVKF
;
A
#
# COMPACT_ATOMS: atom_id res chain seq x y z
N MET A 1 -20.55 9.08 -6.94
CA MET A 1 -19.41 9.72 -6.22
C MET A 1 -18.12 9.20 -6.85
N LYS A 2 -17.10 10.05 -7.04
CA LYS A 2 -15.81 9.62 -7.60
C LYS A 2 -14.99 8.85 -6.55
N PRO A 3 -14.13 7.89 -6.94
CA PRO A 3 -13.19 7.24 -6.03
C PRO A 3 -12.30 8.25 -5.31
N PHE A 4 -12.04 8.03 -4.03
CA PHE A 4 -11.24 8.93 -3.18
C PHE A 4 -10.41 8.19 -2.11
N ILE A 5 -10.62 6.88 -1.95
CA ILE A 5 -9.93 6.07 -0.93
C ILE A 5 -8.65 5.52 -1.56
N LYS A 6 -7.50 5.68 -0.90
CA LYS A 6 -6.25 5.03 -1.30
C LYS A 6 -6.24 3.57 -0.83
N SER A 7 -5.53 2.69 -1.54
CA SER A 7 -5.46 1.26 -1.21
C SER A 7 -5.06 0.99 0.26
N TYR A 8 -4.01 1.63 0.79
CA TYR A 8 -3.64 1.48 2.20
C TYR A 8 -4.74 1.96 3.17
N GLN A 9 -5.48 3.02 2.85
CA GLN A 9 -6.60 3.51 3.67
C GLN A 9 -7.73 2.49 3.71
N TYR A 10 -8.03 1.87 2.56
CA TYR A 10 -8.98 0.76 2.48
C TYR A 10 -8.52 -0.43 3.35
N ASN A 11 -7.22 -0.74 3.38
CA ASN A 11 -6.69 -1.81 4.24
C ASN A 11 -6.84 -1.49 5.73
N VAL A 12 -6.67 -0.22 6.15
CA VAL A 12 -6.99 0.19 7.53
C VAL A 12 -8.45 -0.10 7.85
N ILE A 13 -9.37 0.37 7.01
CA ILE A 13 -10.81 0.17 7.20
C ILE A 13 -11.16 -1.32 7.21
N LYS A 14 -10.59 -2.10 6.30
CA LYS A 14 -10.77 -3.55 6.22
C LYS A 14 -10.32 -4.24 7.51
N SER A 15 -9.14 -3.88 8.02
CA SER A 15 -8.63 -4.43 9.28
C SER A 15 -9.54 -4.11 10.45
N ASP A 16 -10.02 -2.87 10.54
CA ASP A 16 -10.91 -2.42 11.62
C ASP A 16 -12.28 -3.12 11.53
N VAL A 17 -12.88 -3.23 10.33
CA VAL A 17 -14.16 -3.94 10.09
C VAL A 17 -14.06 -5.42 10.46
N ILE A 18 -13.00 -6.11 10.03
CA ILE A 18 -12.79 -7.53 10.37
C ILE A 18 -12.56 -7.69 11.88
N GLY A 19 -11.81 -6.78 12.50
CA GLY A 19 -11.61 -6.76 13.95
C GLY A 19 -12.92 -6.61 14.72
N LEU A 20 -13.78 -5.67 14.31
CA LEU A 20 -15.07 -5.41 14.95
C LEU A 20 -15.96 -6.65 14.97
N VAL A 21 -16.15 -7.31 13.82
CA VAL A 21 -17.03 -8.49 13.75
C VAL A 21 -16.45 -9.69 14.50
N ASN A 22 -15.13 -9.85 14.54
CA ASN A 22 -14.50 -10.90 15.35
C ASN A 22 -14.72 -10.67 16.86
N VAL A 23 -14.62 -9.41 17.32
CA VAL A 23 -14.91 -9.07 18.72
C VAL A 23 -16.38 -9.26 19.04
N HIS A 24 -17.27 -8.88 18.12
CA HIS A 24 -18.72 -9.11 18.27
C HIS A 24 -19.05 -10.60 18.40
N GLU A 25 -18.50 -11.45 17.51
CA GLU A 25 -18.67 -12.91 17.56
C GLU A 25 -18.10 -13.55 18.84
N SER A 26 -17.11 -12.92 19.48
CA SER A 26 -16.52 -13.43 20.73
C SER A 26 -17.39 -13.21 21.98
N GLY A 27 -18.56 -12.58 21.85
CA GLY A 27 -19.50 -12.35 22.95
C GLY A 27 -19.06 -11.24 23.92
N CYS A 28 -18.31 -10.25 23.42
CA CYS A 28 -17.85 -9.10 24.19
C CYS A 28 -19.01 -8.24 24.70
N SER A 29 -18.82 -7.48 25.79
CA SER A 29 -19.86 -6.60 26.33
C SER A 29 -20.15 -5.40 25.40
N MET A 30 -21.36 -4.87 25.49
CA MET A 30 -21.79 -3.72 24.68
C MET A 30 -20.92 -2.48 24.91
N ASP A 31 -20.53 -2.20 26.15
CA ASP A 31 -19.68 -1.04 26.48
C ASP A 31 -18.30 -1.12 25.81
N VAL A 32 -17.72 -2.32 25.74
CA VAL A 32 -16.43 -2.56 25.06
C VAL A 32 -16.59 -2.42 23.55
N LEU A 33 -17.67 -2.97 22.99
CA LEU A 33 -17.99 -2.82 21.57
C LEU A 33 -18.17 -1.35 21.18
N ASP A 34 -18.87 -0.57 21.98
CA ASP A 34 -19.08 0.86 21.73
C ASP A 34 -17.77 1.64 21.82
N SER A 35 -16.89 1.30 22.77
CA SER A 35 -15.55 1.88 22.87
C SER A 35 -14.72 1.59 21.61
N ILE A 36 -14.74 0.34 21.12
CA ILE A 36 -14.04 -0.04 19.88
C ILE A 36 -14.62 0.73 18.68
N LYS A 37 -15.95 0.82 18.56
CA LYS A 37 -16.61 1.58 17.50
C LYS A 37 -16.21 3.06 17.51
N GLN A 38 -16.12 3.69 18.67
CA GLN A 38 -15.67 5.08 18.80
C GLN A 38 -14.21 5.24 18.35
N MET A 39 -13.30 4.37 18.80
CA MET A 39 -11.89 4.38 18.39
C MET A 39 -11.73 4.18 16.87
N MET A 40 -12.51 3.25 16.29
CA MET A 40 -12.54 3.03 14.84
C MET A 40 -13.02 4.27 14.10
N ARG A 41 -14.07 4.95 14.58
CA ARG A 41 -14.58 6.18 13.97
C ARG A 41 -13.50 7.26 13.90
N GLU A 42 -12.81 7.51 15.01
CA GLU A 42 -11.72 8.48 15.06
C GLU A 42 -10.57 8.10 14.12
N ARG A 43 -10.22 6.82 14.05
CA ARG A 43 -9.18 6.33 13.15
C ARG A 43 -9.56 6.56 11.69
N ILE A 44 -10.77 6.19 11.29
CA ILE A 44 -11.27 6.36 9.92
C ILE A 44 -11.30 7.84 9.57
N TYR A 45 -11.80 8.72 10.45
CA TYR A 45 -11.87 10.15 10.14
C TYR A 45 -10.48 10.79 10.03
N ARG A 46 -9.49 10.31 10.79
CA ARG A 46 -8.08 10.73 10.63
C ARG A 46 -7.47 10.34 9.29
N LEU A 47 -7.96 9.28 8.63
CA LEU A 47 -7.51 8.94 7.26
C LEU A 47 -7.94 9.99 6.24
N PHE A 48 -8.98 10.77 6.54
CA PHE A 48 -9.58 11.73 5.61
C PHE A 48 -9.78 13.10 6.27
N PRO A 49 -8.70 13.88 6.48
CA PRO A 49 -8.77 15.16 7.19
C PRO A 49 -9.70 16.19 6.52
N ASN A 50 -9.85 16.13 5.20
CA ASN A 50 -10.69 17.04 4.41
C ASN A 50 -11.97 16.35 3.88
N LEU A 51 -12.53 15.40 4.64
CA LEU A 51 -13.69 14.64 4.20
C LEU A 51 -14.98 15.45 4.28
N GLU A 52 -15.59 15.71 3.13
CA GLU A 52 -16.94 16.27 3.03
C GLU A 52 -17.97 15.40 3.78
N GLN A 53 -19.02 16.02 4.32
CA GLN A 53 -20.02 15.35 5.16
C GLN A 53 -20.74 14.20 4.42
N ASN A 54 -21.02 14.36 3.13
CA ASN A 54 -21.61 13.33 2.27
C ASN A 54 -20.75 12.05 2.17
N LYS A 55 -19.42 12.18 2.26
CA LYS A 55 -18.47 11.05 2.23
C LYS A 55 -18.35 10.37 3.59
N LYS A 56 -18.63 11.07 4.70
CA LYS A 56 -18.67 10.46 6.05
C LYS A 56 -19.78 9.41 6.16
N ALA A 57 -20.93 9.68 5.57
CA ALA A 57 -22.07 8.76 5.54
C ALA A 57 -21.74 7.40 4.91
N LEU A 58 -20.70 7.32 4.07
CA LEU A 58 -20.22 6.06 3.50
C LEU A 58 -19.69 5.09 4.58
N PHE A 59 -19.17 5.61 5.69
CA PHE A 59 -18.55 4.82 6.75
C PHE A 59 -19.51 4.48 7.90
N ASP A 60 -20.65 5.17 8.00
CA ASP A 60 -21.62 4.92 9.07
C ASP A 60 -22.14 3.48 9.14
N PRO A 61 -22.34 2.74 8.03
CA PRO A 61 -22.76 1.34 8.08
C PRO A 61 -21.81 0.43 8.86
N ILE A 62 -20.52 0.77 9.00
CA ILE A 62 -19.52 -0.03 9.75
C ILE A 62 -20.01 -0.34 11.17
N PHE A 63 -20.66 0.64 11.82
CA PHE A 63 -21.00 0.57 13.24
C PHE A 63 -22.23 -0.31 13.53
N TYR A 64 -22.89 -0.80 12.48
CA TYR A 64 -24.08 -1.64 12.56
C TYR A 64 -23.84 -3.05 11.99
N LEU A 65 -22.60 -3.39 11.63
CA LEU A 65 -22.22 -4.72 11.15
C LEU A 65 -22.21 -5.71 12.31
N ASN A 66 -22.86 -6.85 12.14
CA ASN A 66 -23.02 -7.88 13.17
C ASN A 66 -22.22 -9.14 12.88
N ASP A 67 -21.99 -9.46 11.59
CA ASP A 67 -21.33 -10.68 11.19
C ASP A 67 -20.36 -10.50 10.01
N LYS A 68 -19.57 -11.55 9.75
CA LYS A 68 -18.58 -11.57 8.67
C LYS A 68 -19.19 -11.42 7.28
N LYS A 69 -20.42 -11.88 7.04
CA LYS A 69 -21.07 -11.79 5.73
C LYS A 69 -21.44 -10.34 5.44
N GLU A 70 -22.02 -9.63 6.40
CA GLU A 70 -22.31 -8.21 6.31
C GLU A 70 -21.04 -7.40 6.09
N ALA A 71 -19.97 -7.71 6.84
CA ALA A 71 -18.66 -7.08 6.66
C ALA A 71 -18.08 -7.28 5.25
N LEU A 72 -18.14 -8.49 4.70
CA LEU A 72 -17.66 -8.77 3.34
C LEU A 72 -18.47 -7.97 2.30
N VAL A 73 -19.80 -7.93 2.41
CA VAL A 73 -20.65 -7.16 1.50
C VAL A 73 -20.34 -5.67 1.58
N TYR A 74 -20.17 -5.14 2.80
CA TYR A 74 -19.77 -3.75 3.01
C TYR A 74 -18.43 -3.43 2.35
N LEU A 75 -17.40 -4.27 2.58
CA LEU A 75 -16.06 -4.07 2.03
C LEU A 75 -16.04 -4.14 0.51
N LEU A 76 -16.79 -5.06 -0.10
CA LEU A 76 -16.95 -5.13 -1.56
C LEU A 76 -17.56 -3.85 -2.14
N ARG A 77 -18.58 -3.30 -1.47
CA ARG A 77 -19.19 -2.01 -1.86
C ARG A 77 -18.22 -0.86 -1.66
N LEU A 78 -17.46 -0.85 -0.57
CA LEU A 78 -16.48 0.21 -0.29
C LEU A 78 -15.36 0.23 -1.33
N LYS A 79 -14.95 -0.96 -1.83
CA LYS A 79 -13.85 -1.11 -2.80
C LYS A 79 -14.08 -0.34 -4.10
N ILE A 80 -15.33 -0.05 -4.49
CA ILE A 80 -15.63 0.75 -5.69
C ILE A 80 -15.15 2.20 -5.57
N TYR A 81 -14.94 2.70 -4.34
CA TYR A 81 -14.45 4.05 -4.07
C TYR A 81 -12.94 4.11 -3.88
N VAL A 82 -12.24 2.98 -4.08
CA VAL A 82 -10.78 2.93 -4.04
C VAL A 82 -10.20 3.42 -5.37
N ILE A 83 -9.30 4.39 -5.28
CA ILE A 83 -8.53 4.89 -6.42
C ILE A 83 -7.58 3.78 -6.86
N PRO A 84 -7.68 3.28 -8.10
CA PRO A 84 -6.72 2.32 -8.63
C PRO A 84 -5.32 2.93 -8.66
N PHE A 85 -4.30 2.12 -8.36
CA PHE A 85 -2.90 2.50 -8.55
C PHE A 85 -2.63 2.98 -9.98
N GLY A 86 -1.73 3.95 -10.13
CA GLY A 86 -1.42 4.57 -11.41
C GLY A 86 -1.00 3.53 -12.45
N LYS A 87 -1.41 3.74 -13.71
CA LYS A 87 -1.04 2.83 -14.81
C LYS A 87 0.48 2.87 -15.00
N ILE A 88 1.11 1.71 -14.85
CA ILE A 88 2.52 1.53 -15.14
C ILE A 88 2.64 1.21 -16.63
N SER A 89 3.22 2.11 -17.41
CA SER A 89 3.49 1.94 -18.84
C SER A 89 4.97 1.67 -19.08
N GLU A 90 5.31 1.09 -20.23
CA GLU A 90 6.71 0.94 -20.66
C GLU A 90 7.44 2.28 -20.76
N GLN A 91 6.72 3.34 -21.15
CA GLN A 91 7.27 4.71 -21.19
C GLN A 91 7.63 5.20 -19.79
N LEU A 92 6.72 5.07 -18.82
CA LEU A 92 6.99 5.43 -17.43
C LEU A 92 8.15 4.59 -16.87
N PHE A 93 8.16 3.28 -17.14
CA PHE A 93 9.23 2.40 -16.71
C PHE A 93 10.58 2.86 -17.25
N SER A 94 10.65 3.15 -18.54
CA SER A 94 11.87 3.67 -19.18
C SER A 94 12.34 4.94 -18.48
N THR A 95 11.44 5.91 -18.25
CA THR A 95 11.77 7.17 -17.57
C THR A 95 12.25 6.98 -16.12
N LEU A 96 11.66 6.04 -15.37
CA LEU A 96 12.07 5.77 -13.99
C LEU A 96 13.41 5.01 -13.91
N PHE A 97 13.74 4.23 -14.94
CA PHE A 97 14.88 3.32 -14.94
C PHE A 97 15.68 3.39 -16.25
N ASP A 98 16.05 4.60 -16.70
CA ASP A 98 16.70 4.86 -18.00
C ASP A 98 17.96 4.00 -18.29
N ASN A 99 18.64 3.55 -17.23
CA ASN A 99 19.85 2.72 -17.29
C ASN A 99 19.55 1.21 -17.48
N GLU A 100 18.29 0.78 -17.55
CA GLU A 100 17.85 -0.62 -17.51
C GLU A 100 17.02 -0.99 -18.76
N LYS A 101 17.50 -0.60 -19.95
CA LYS A 101 16.77 -0.73 -21.23
C LYS A 101 16.38 -2.16 -21.63
N SER A 102 17.02 -3.18 -21.06
CA SER A 102 16.73 -4.59 -21.33
C SER A 102 15.64 -5.16 -20.44
N VAL A 103 15.27 -4.46 -19.36
CA VAL A 103 14.27 -4.92 -18.40
C VAL A 103 12.89 -4.75 -19.01
N LYS A 104 12.08 -5.81 -18.92
CA LYS A 104 10.69 -5.78 -19.40
C LYS A 104 9.76 -5.57 -18.23
N LEU A 105 8.77 -4.70 -18.41
CA LEU A 105 7.70 -4.59 -17.43
C LEU A 105 6.89 -5.90 -17.46
N PRO A 106 6.71 -6.59 -16.31
CA PRO A 106 5.85 -7.77 -16.26
C PRO A 106 4.40 -7.38 -16.57
N SER A 107 3.61 -8.34 -17.04
CA SER A 107 2.18 -8.10 -17.24
C SER A 107 1.50 -7.80 -15.90
N ILE A 108 0.83 -6.65 -15.84
CA ILE A 108 0.06 -6.17 -14.68
C ILE A 108 -1.44 -6.45 -14.87
N GLU A 109 -1.85 -7.01 -16.01
CA GLU A 109 -3.27 -7.19 -16.38
C GLU A 109 -4.06 -8.07 -15.40
N THR A 110 -3.36 -8.94 -14.65
CA THR A 110 -3.96 -9.84 -13.67
C THR A 110 -4.11 -9.24 -12.28
N ILE A 111 -3.61 -8.01 -12.05
CA ILE A 111 -3.62 -7.35 -10.75
C ILE A 111 -4.76 -6.34 -10.69
N ASP A 112 -5.64 -6.47 -9.70
CA ASP A 112 -6.58 -5.40 -9.36
C ASP A 112 -5.80 -4.23 -8.77
N LEU A 113 -5.61 -3.17 -9.54
CA LEU A 113 -4.84 -1.99 -9.15
C LEU A 113 -5.41 -1.27 -7.90
N ARG A 114 -6.63 -1.57 -7.48
CA ARG A 114 -7.20 -1.06 -6.22
C ARG A 114 -6.60 -1.76 -4.99
N ASP A 115 -5.99 -2.93 -5.17
CA ASP A 115 -5.40 -3.72 -4.09
C ASP A 115 -3.94 -3.39 -3.81
N ILE A 116 -3.32 -2.48 -4.57
CA ILE A 116 -1.92 -2.13 -4.40
C ILE A 116 -1.73 -0.63 -4.15
N SER A 117 -0.78 -0.32 -3.28
CA SER A 117 -0.23 1.04 -3.06
C SER A 117 1.16 1.20 -3.67
N TYR A 118 1.80 0.09 -4.02
CA TYR A 118 3.07 0.06 -4.73
C TYR A 118 3.18 -1.24 -5.53
N PHE A 119 4.00 -1.23 -6.56
CA PHE A 119 4.26 -2.37 -7.40
C PHE A 119 5.72 -2.79 -7.26
N LYS A 120 5.98 -4.08 -7.03
CA LYS A 120 7.33 -4.63 -7.08
C LYS A 120 7.37 -5.88 -7.95
N TRP A 121 8.50 -6.07 -8.61
CA TRP A 121 8.81 -7.31 -9.30
C TRP A 121 10.31 -7.54 -9.37
N GLN A 122 10.70 -8.79 -9.57
CA GLN A 122 12.09 -9.17 -9.84
C GLN A 122 12.23 -9.49 -11.32
N ASP A 123 13.26 -8.96 -11.96
CA ASP A 123 13.67 -9.36 -13.30
C ASP A 123 14.85 -10.34 -13.19
N PRO A 124 14.67 -11.62 -13.57
CA PRO A 124 15.73 -12.62 -13.51
C PRO A 124 16.90 -12.35 -14.46
N ALA A 125 16.69 -11.64 -15.56
CA ALA A 125 17.73 -11.39 -16.57
C ALA A 125 18.82 -10.44 -16.05
N VAL A 126 18.43 -9.48 -15.20
CA VAL A 126 19.36 -8.53 -14.56
C VAL A 126 19.61 -8.85 -13.08
N ASN A 127 18.91 -9.86 -12.53
CA ASN A 127 18.93 -10.21 -11.11
C ASN A 127 18.68 -9.01 -10.18
N LYS A 128 17.73 -8.15 -10.57
CA LYS A 128 17.33 -6.95 -9.81
C LYS A 128 15.85 -6.99 -9.47
N GLN A 129 15.51 -6.42 -8.34
CA GLN A 129 14.14 -6.10 -7.96
C GLN A 129 13.90 -4.61 -8.19
N PHE A 130 12.74 -4.30 -8.75
CA PHE A 130 12.26 -2.96 -9.02
C PHE A 130 11.02 -2.70 -8.17
N ILE A 131 10.90 -1.47 -7.68
CA ILE A 131 9.76 -1.00 -6.89
C ILE A 131 9.31 0.33 -7.49
N ILE A 132 8.03 0.44 -7.79
CA ILE A 132 7.35 1.69 -8.17
C ILE A 132 6.30 2.00 -7.11
N ALA A 133 6.31 3.20 -6.56
CA ALA A 133 5.36 3.63 -5.53
C ALA A 133 4.85 5.05 -5.82
N THR A 134 3.72 5.41 -5.22
CA THR A 134 3.24 6.79 -5.24
C THR A 134 3.80 7.58 -4.07
N MET A 135 4.43 8.73 -4.34
CA MET A 135 4.92 9.69 -3.36
C MET A 135 4.49 11.09 -3.81
N ASP A 136 3.83 11.85 -2.95
CA ASP A 136 3.29 13.20 -3.28
C ASP A 136 2.44 13.27 -4.56
N ASN A 137 1.72 12.18 -4.85
CA ASN A 137 0.91 11.96 -6.06
C ASN A 137 1.70 11.74 -7.37
N GLU A 138 3.01 11.58 -7.29
CA GLU A 138 3.89 11.19 -8.39
C GLU A 138 4.35 9.75 -8.24
N LEU A 139 4.74 9.11 -9.35
CA LEU A 139 5.30 7.77 -9.33
C LEU A 139 6.82 7.85 -9.25
N VAL A 140 7.40 7.17 -8.26
CA VAL A 140 8.84 7.09 -8.04
C VAL A 140 9.31 5.64 -8.10
N GLY A 141 10.53 5.46 -8.57
CA GLY A 141 11.14 4.14 -8.77
C GLY A 141 12.41 3.97 -7.92
N ILE A 142 12.55 2.83 -7.26
CA ILE A 142 13.82 2.38 -6.68
C ILE A 142 14.14 0.97 -7.18
N LYS A 143 15.42 0.65 -7.31
CA LYS A 143 15.92 -0.65 -7.76
C LYS A 143 17.01 -1.15 -6.84
N GLY A 144 17.24 -2.46 -6.86
CA GLY A 144 18.25 -3.08 -6.02
C GLY A 144 18.28 -4.59 -6.15
N ILE A 145 19.03 -5.24 -5.27
CA ILE A 145 19.17 -6.69 -5.23
C ILE A 145 18.26 -7.23 -4.12
N PHE A 146 17.49 -8.27 -4.43
CA PHE A 146 16.68 -8.98 -3.45
C PHE A 146 17.27 -10.36 -3.15
N THR A 147 17.52 -10.64 -1.88
CA THR A 147 18.03 -11.94 -1.43
C THR A 147 17.03 -12.58 -0.48
N TRP A 148 16.65 -13.83 -0.75
CA TRP A 148 15.71 -14.59 0.08
C TRP A 148 16.23 -14.75 1.51
N ALA A 149 15.33 -14.67 2.48
CA ALA A 149 15.63 -14.86 3.90
C ALA A 149 14.54 -15.70 4.57
N ASN A 150 14.76 -16.03 5.85
CA ASN A 150 13.76 -16.68 6.68
C ASN A 150 12.61 -15.72 7.02
N LYS A 151 11.49 -16.27 7.52
CA LYS A 151 10.37 -15.45 8.01
C LYS A 151 10.82 -14.43 9.05
N GLY A 152 10.21 -13.24 9.00
CA GLY A 152 10.51 -12.15 9.91
C GLY A 152 9.53 -11.00 9.73
N ILE A 153 9.83 -9.87 10.40
CA ILE A 153 9.01 -8.66 10.29
C ILE A 153 9.44 -7.89 9.04
N CYS A 154 8.50 -7.65 8.14
CA CYS A 154 8.72 -6.76 7.01
C CYS A 154 8.70 -5.30 7.47
N GLU A 155 9.73 -4.53 7.10
CA GLU A 155 9.84 -3.09 7.43
C GLU A 155 8.82 -2.21 6.72
N VAL A 156 8.28 -2.66 5.57
CA VAL A 156 7.28 -1.93 4.79
C VAL A 156 5.88 -2.05 5.39
N CYS A 157 5.39 -3.28 5.59
CA CYS A 157 4.02 -3.50 6.08
C CYS A 157 3.93 -3.78 7.59
N ASN A 158 5.06 -3.90 8.29
CA ASN A 158 5.13 -4.21 9.72
C ASN A 158 4.33 -5.47 10.11
N ARG A 159 4.44 -6.52 9.30
CA ARG A 159 3.84 -7.84 9.54
C ARG A 159 4.88 -8.94 9.48
N TYR A 160 4.63 -9.98 10.27
CA TYR A 160 5.41 -11.22 10.24
C TYR A 160 5.02 -12.03 8.99
N GLU A 161 5.95 -12.16 8.04
CA GLU A 161 5.70 -12.76 6.73
C GLU A 161 6.93 -13.52 6.23
N GLN A 162 6.80 -14.18 5.08
CA GLN A 162 7.97 -14.58 4.29
C GLN A 162 8.65 -13.34 3.72
N ILE A 163 9.92 -13.14 4.05
CA ILE A 163 10.69 -11.93 3.73
C ILE A 163 12.01 -12.25 3.02
N GLY A 164 12.59 -11.23 2.41
CA GLY A 164 13.97 -11.23 1.96
C GLY A 164 14.61 -9.88 2.29
N VAL A 165 15.89 -9.76 1.99
CA VAL A 165 16.66 -8.54 2.16
C VAL A 165 16.72 -7.83 0.81
N PHE A 166 16.08 -6.67 0.72
CA PHE A 166 16.19 -5.78 -0.41
C PHE A 166 17.31 -4.77 -0.15
N THR A 167 18.39 -4.85 -0.92
CA THR A 167 19.51 -3.91 -0.84
C THR A 167 19.40 -2.92 -1.99
N ILE A 168 19.16 -1.66 -1.66
CA ILE A 168 18.94 -0.60 -2.65
C ILE A 168 20.25 -0.27 -3.35
N GLU A 169 20.19 -0.19 -4.68
CA GLU A 169 21.29 0.25 -5.51
C GLU A 169 21.27 1.78 -5.54
N THR A 170 22.31 2.40 -4.99
CA THR A 170 22.51 3.86 -5.02
C THR A 170 23.86 4.17 -5.66
N ASP A 171 24.03 5.41 -6.11
CA ASP A 171 25.32 5.91 -6.62
C ASP A 171 26.34 6.16 -5.48
N THR A 172 25.94 5.94 -4.23
CA THR A 172 26.78 6.12 -3.04
C THR A 172 27.41 4.81 -2.57
N LEU A 173 28.53 4.90 -1.85
CA LEU A 173 29.20 3.71 -1.27
C LEU A 173 28.39 3.04 -0.15
N THR A 174 27.37 3.71 0.39
CA THR A 174 26.53 3.16 1.46
C THR A 174 25.45 2.25 0.89
N LYS A 175 25.58 0.96 1.19
CA LYS A 175 24.51 -0.02 0.94
C LYS A 175 23.48 0.08 2.05
N GLN A 176 22.22 0.23 1.66
CA GLN A 176 21.10 0.26 2.58
C GLN A 176 20.17 -0.92 2.25
N SER A 177 19.87 -1.71 3.28
CA SER A 177 19.18 -2.99 3.15
C SER A 177 17.96 -2.99 4.05
N HIS A 178 16.84 -3.49 3.53
CA HIS A 178 15.57 -3.56 4.23
C HIS A 178 14.95 -4.95 4.13
N TYR A 179 14.41 -5.44 5.23
CA TYR A 179 13.61 -6.66 5.25
C TYR A 179 12.24 -6.39 4.63
N MET A 180 11.98 -7.01 3.46
CA MET A 180 10.75 -6.81 2.71
C MET A 180 10.07 -8.14 2.44
N CYS A 181 8.72 -8.16 2.46
CA CYS A 181 7.96 -9.35 2.05
C CYS A 181 8.43 -9.85 0.68
N GLN A 182 8.43 -11.16 0.47
CA GLN A 182 8.69 -11.76 -0.84
C GLN A 182 7.49 -11.52 -1.77
N ASP A 183 6.28 -11.82 -1.30
CA ASP A 183 5.04 -11.65 -2.07
C ASP A 183 4.63 -10.17 -2.16
N ASN A 184 4.41 -9.66 -3.38
CA ASN A 184 3.98 -8.29 -3.65
C ASN A 184 2.55 -8.03 -3.15
N MET A 185 1.62 -8.93 -3.46
CA MET A 185 0.22 -8.77 -3.13
C MET A 185 -0.02 -8.91 -1.64
N LYS A 186 0.65 -9.88 -0.99
CA LYS A 186 0.54 -10.04 0.47
C LYS A 186 1.02 -8.81 1.21
N CYS A 187 2.14 -8.22 0.78
CA CYS A 187 2.66 -7.00 1.39
C CYS A 187 1.70 -5.82 1.22
N ASN A 188 1.16 -5.64 0.01
CA ASN A 188 0.19 -4.59 -0.29
C ASN A 188 -1.11 -4.76 0.51
N GLN A 189 -1.63 -5.98 0.67
CA GLN A 189 -2.81 -6.27 1.50
C GLN A 189 -2.59 -5.97 2.99
N ASN A 190 -1.36 -6.13 3.47
CA ASN A 190 -0.96 -5.87 4.84
C ASN A 190 -0.65 -4.38 5.11
N LEU A 191 -0.48 -3.58 4.06
CA LEU A 191 -0.03 -2.20 4.15
C LEU A 191 -1.14 -1.28 4.67
N THR A 192 -0.94 -0.69 5.85
CA THR A 192 -1.90 0.21 6.52
C THR A 192 -1.39 1.64 6.69
N SER A 193 -0.14 1.91 6.31
CA SER A 193 0.47 3.24 6.20
C SER A 193 1.52 3.22 5.09
N LEU A 194 1.80 4.38 4.50
CA LEU A 194 2.88 4.55 3.54
C LEU A 194 4.19 5.02 4.20
N ASP A 195 4.18 5.40 5.48
CA ASP A 195 5.31 6.09 6.13
C ASP A 195 6.62 5.29 6.05
N SER A 196 6.58 3.98 6.30
CA SER A 196 7.76 3.13 6.18
C SER A 196 8.26 3.03 4.74
N LEU A 197 7.34 2.85 3.78
CA LEU A 197 7.69 2.77 2.37
C LEU A 197 8.29 4.09 1.86
N HIS A 198 7.65 5.21 2.20
CA HIS A 198 8.12 6.55 1.84
C HIS A 198 9.49 6.83 2.44
N ARG A 199 9.70 6.51 3.72
CA ARG A 199 11.02 6.65 4.36
C ARG A 199 12.11 5.86 3.63
N ILE A 200 11.80 4.61 3.26
CA ILE A 200 12.70 3.75 2.47
C ILE A 200 12.96 4.34 1.08
N ILE A 201 12.05 5.11 0.49
CA ILE A 201 12.29 5.73 -0.83
C ILE A 201 13.06 7.06 -0.67
N THR A 202 12.65 7.92 0.27
CA THR A 202 13.22 9.26 0.45
C THR A 202 14.66 9.23 0.93
N SER A 203 15.07 8.24 1.73
CA SER A 203 16.48 8.14 2.13
C SER A 203 17.42 7.72 1.01
N HIS A 204 16.91 7.48 -0.21
CA HIS A 204 17.67 6.94 -1.34
C HIS A 204 17.40 7.67 -2.66
N THR A 205 16.54 8.69 -2.65
CA THR A 205 16.31 9.58 -3.79
C THR A 205 17.06 10.87 -3.51
N ASP A 206 18.14 11.14 -4.27
CA ASP A 206 18.89 12.39 -4.18
C ASP A 206 17.92 13.58 -4.25
N GLU A 207 18.02 14.52 -3.31
CA GLU A 207 17.34 15.83 -3.32
C GLU A 207 17.61 16.63 -4.61
N LYS A 208 18.49 16.15 -5.50
CA LYS A 208 18.86 16.78 -6.77
C LYS A 208 18.07 16.33 -7.99
N LYS A 209 17.09 15.43 -7.87
CA LYS A 209 16.16 15.08 -8.98
C LYS A 209 14.76 15.71 -8.86
N THR A 210 14.56 16.70 -8.00
CA THR A 210 13.34 17.53 -7.97
C THR A 210 13.23 18.52 -9.16
N THR A 211 14.20 18.50 -10.08
CA THR A 211 14.10 19.17 -11.39
C THR A 211 13.97 18.14 -12.52
N MET A 212 12.89 17.38 -12.53
CA MET A 212 12.40 16.75 -13.76
C MET A 212 10.90 17.04 -13.92
N THR A 213 10.67 18.19 -14.56
CA THR A 213 9.53 18.45 -15.45
C THR A 213 8.14 18.24 -14.86
N LEU A 214 7.58 19.34 -14.36
CA LEU A 214 6.14 19.61 -14.39
C LEU A 214 5.59 19.33 -15.80
N VAL A 215 5.19 18.09 -16.09
CA VAL A 215 4.23 17.81 -17.16
C VAL A 215 2.86 17.93 -16.52
N LYS A 216 2.30 19.14 -16.56
CA LYS A 216 0.89 19.36 -16.30
C LYS A 216 0.07 18.55 -17.31
N PHE A 217 -0.84 17.72 -16.81
CA PHE A 217 -2.05 17.32 -17.52
C PHE A 217 -3.25 18.01 -16.87
#